data_AF-A0A7S2H6A9-F1
#
_entry.id   AF-A0A7S2H6A9-F1
#
_cell.length_a   1.000
_cell.length_b   1.000
_cell.length_c   1.000
_cell.angle_alpha   90.00
_cell.angle_beta   90.00
_cell.angle_gamma   90.00
#
_symmetry.space_group_name_H-M   'P 1'
#
loop_
_entity.id
_entity.type
_entity.pdbx_description
1 polymer ?
#
loop_
_entity_poly.entity_id
_entity_poly.type
_entity_poly.pdbx_seq_one_letter_code
_entity_poly.pdbx_strand_id
1 'polypeptide(L)'
;AIRTGTAESVKLTNYRKDGTPFENAVSIQPVHDSTGVYRYCIGVLADIAQLTSVAEKMAEFQTLRAKLPSEFDVNLQPTPSPPYGAVDPFAQWKEFYPA
;
A
#
# COMPACT_ATOMS: atom_id res chain seq x y z
N ALA A 1 3.63 11.74 -2.13
CA ALA A 1 3.99 10.42 -1.58
C ALA A 1 4.77 9.53 -2.56
N ILE A 2 4.09 8.76 -3.44
CA ILE A 2 4.69 7.62 -4.16
C ILE A 2 5.81 8.01 -5.12
N ARG A 3 5.54 8.94 -6.06
CA ARG A 3 6.53 9.39 -7.04
C ARG A 3 7.79 10.00 -6.42
N THR A 4 7.64 10.60 -5.24
CA THR A 4 8.73 11.31 -4.56
C THR A 4 9.39 10.45 -3.48
N GLY A 5 8.92 9.22 -3.24
CA GLY A 5 9.42 8.38 -2.14
C GLY A 5 9.26 9.04 -0.78
N THR A 6 8.18 9.82 -0.58
CA THR A 6 7.93 10.55 0.67
C THR A 6 6.75 9.95 1.40
N ALA A 7 6.85 9.95 2.72
CA ALA A 7 5.83 9.41 3.59
C ALA A 7 4.73 10.44 3.86
N GLU A 8 3.47 10.05 3.70
CA GLU A 8 2.34 10.98 3.68
C GLU A 8 1.08 10.31 4.24
N SER A 9 0.19 11.10 4.85
CA SER A 9 -1.09 10.62 5.36
C SER A 9 -2.19 11.57 4.91
N VAL A 10 -3.23 11.04 4.26
CA VAL A 10 -4.29 11.82 3.64
C VAL A 10 -5.65 11.15 3.85
N LYS A 11 -6.72 11.94 3.71
CA LYS A 11 -8.08 11.44 3.58
C LYS A 11 -8.48 11.45 2.10
N LEU A 12 -9.09 10.37 1.63
CA LEU A 12 -9.62 10.28 0.27
C LEU A 12 -10.89 9.42 0.22
N THR A 13 -11.66 9.56 -0.86
CA THR A 13 -12.83 8.72 -1.11
C THR A 13 -12.41 7.49 -1.93
N ASN A 14 -12.62 6.29 -1.37
CA ASN A 14 -12.48 5.02 -2.10
C ASN A 14 -13.84 4.39 -2.37
N TYR A 15 -13.85 3.34 -3.19
CA TYR A 15 -15.05 2.59 -3.57
C TYR A 15 -14.85 1.12 -3.26
N ARG A 16 -15.87 0.49 -2.66
CA ARG A 16 -15.91 -0.96 -2.46
C ARG A 16 -16.17 -1.68 -3.78
N LYS A 17 -16.02 -3.01 -3.78
CA LYS A 17 -16.27 -3.84 -4.97
C LYS A 17 -17.70 -3.69 -5.51
N ASP A 18 -18.67 -3.42 -4.63
CA ASP A 18 -20.07 -3.16 -4.98
C ASP A 18 -20.34 -1.72 -5.48
N GLY A 19 -19.31 -0.88 -5.54
CA GLY A 19 -19.41 0.52 -5.96
C GLY A 19 -19.78 1.50 -4.84
N THR A 20 -19.97 1.04 -3.59
CA THR A 20 -20.31 1.93 -2.48
C THR A 20 -19.11 2.81 -2.10
N PRO A 21 -19.26 4.16 -2.09
CA PRO A 21 -18.18 5.05 -1.67
C PRO A 21 -17.95 4.96 -0.16
N PHE A 22 -16.71 5.16 0.27
CA PHE A 22 -16.36 5.36 1.68
C PHE A 22 -15.16 6.29 1.82
N GLU A 23 -15.13 7.03 2.92
CA GLU A 23 -13.97 7.86 3.26
C GLU A 23 -12.89 6.99 3.90
N ASN A 24 -11.71 6.98 3.30
CA ASN A 24 -10.56 6.23 3.77
C ASN A 24 -9.47 7.19 4.25
N ALA A 25 -9.04 7.00 5.49
CA ALA A 25 -7.84 7.58 6.05
C ALA A 25 -6.65 6.67 5.66
N VAL A 26 -5.77 7.15 4.81
CA VAL A 26 -4.63 6.38 4.29
C VAL A 26 -3.31 6.99 4.75
N SER A 27 -2.36 6.13 5.13
CA SER A 27 -0.98 6.48 5.39
C SER A 27 -0.05 5.64 4.54
N ILE A 28 0.88 6.28 3.85
CA ILE A 28 1.88 5.64 2.98
C ILE A 28 3.27 5.90 3.55
N GLN A 29 4.04 4.85 3.76
CA GLN A 29 5.43 4.90 4.23
C GLN A 29 6.34 4.19 3.20
N PRO A 30 7.31 4.88 2.59
CA PRO A 30 8.28 4.27 1.69
C PRO A 30 9.26 3.39 2.45
N VAL A 31 9.69 2.31 1.80
CA VAL A 31 10.71 1.38 2.30
C VAL A 31 11.81 1.30 1.25
N HIS A 32 13.02 1.59 1.70
CA HIS A 32 14.23 1.50 0.90
C HIS A 32 14.94 0.18 1.20
N ASP A 33 15.76 -0.31 0.28
CA ASP A 33 16.70 -1.37 0.64
C ASP A 33 17.95 -0.79 1.29
N SER A 34 18.84 -1.66 1.76
CA SER A 34 20.13 -1.31 2.34
C SER A 34 21.10 -0.60 1.38
N THR A 35 20.76 -0.49 0.09
CA THR A 35 21.49 0.31 -0.90
C THR A 35 20.87 1.69 -1.14
N GLY A 36 19.81 2.03 -0.39
CA GLY A 36 19.07 3.29 -0.50
C GLY A 36 18.09 3.34 -1.67
N VAL A 37 17.86 2.23 -2.37
CA VAL A 37 16.92 2.19 -3.50
C VAL A 37 15.51 2.07 -2.95
N TYR A 38 14.59 2.92 -3.43
CA TYR A 38 13.17 2.83 -3.10
C TYR A 38 12.55 1.58 -3.75
N ARG A 39 12.03 0.66 -2.93
CA ARG A 39 11.53 -0.65 -3.41
C ARG A 39 10.05 -0.84 -3.16
N TYR A 40 9.56 -0.48 -1.99
CA TYR A 40 8.21 -0.80 -1.54
C TYR A 40 7.56 0.36 -0.79
N CYS A 41 6.25 0.27 -0.59
CA CYS A 41 5.51 1.11 0.34
C CYS A 41 4.70 0.25 1.28
N ILE A 42 4.62 0.67 2.55
CA ILE A 42 3.66 0.17 3.51
C ILE A 42 2.48 1.15 3.54
N GLY A 43 1.30 0.64 3.17
CA GLY A 43 0.04 1.37 3.21
C GLY A 43 -0.79 0.92 4.40
N VAL A 44 -1.22 1.85 5.25
CA VAL A 44 -2.18 1.60 6.33
C VAL A 44 -3.46 2.35 5.99
N LEU A 45 -4.60 1.65 6.06
CA LEU A 45 -5.90 2.16 5.65
C LEU A 45 -6.89 1.99 6.80
N ALA A 46 -7.72 3.01 7.01
CA ALA A 46 -8.78 2.98 8.01
C ALA A 46 -10.04 3.64 7.46
N ASP A 47 -11.15 2.91 7.46
CA ASP A 47 -12.46 3.44 7.10
C ASP A 47 -12.92 4.43 8.18
N ILE A 48 -13.11 5.69 7.79
CA ILE A 48 -13.44 6.78 8.71
C ILE A 48 -14.80 6.59 9.36
N ALA A 49 -15.74 5.92 8.69
CA ALA A 49 -17.04 5.64 9.27
C ALA A 49 -16.96 4.76 10.53
N GLN A 50 -15.86 4.02 10.72
CA GLN A 50 -15.62 3.15 11.86
C GLN A 50 -14.73 3.79 12.93
N LEU A 51 -14.32 5.05 12.75
CA LEU A 51 -13.44 5.76 13.67
C LEU A 51 -14.25 6.65 14.63
N THR A 52 -13.88 6.63 15.89
CA THR A 52 -14.38 7.60 16.88
C THR A 52 -13.81 9.00 16.64
N SER A 53 -12.56 9.09 16.15
CA SER A 53 -11.90 10.35 15.82
C SER A 53 -10.88 10.17 14.70
N VAL A 54 -11.01 10.99 13.65
CA VAL A 54 -10.06 11.03 12.53
C VAL A 54 -8.71 11.59 12.98
N ALA A 55 -8.72 12.62 13.83
CA ALA A 55 -7.50 13.27 14.30
C ALA A 55 -6.65 12.31 15.15
N GLU A 56 -7.29 11.55 16.04
CA GLU A 56 -6.61 10.52 16.84
C GLU A 56 -6.01 9.44 15.94
N LYS A 57 -6.76 9.00 14.91
CA LYS A 57 -6.24 8.00 13.98
C LYS A 57 -5.06 8.50 13.16
N MET A 58 -5.05 9.77 12.77
CA MET A 58 -3.90 10.39 12.12
C MET A 58 -2.66 10.44 13.04
N ALA A 59 -2.85 10.74 14.32
CA ALA A 59 -1.75 10.69 15.30
C ALA A 59 -1.24 9.26 15.53
N GLU A 60 -2.13 8.28 15.54
CA GLU A 60 -1.77 6.86 15.61
C GLU A 60 -0.97 6.42 14.38
N PHE A 61 -1.34 6.87 13.18
CA PHE A 61 -0.56 6.62 11.97
C PHE A 61 0.85 7.20 12.04
N GLN A 62 1.02 8.41 12.58
CA GLN A 62 2.35 8.99 12.81
C GLN A 62 3.18 8.13 13.77
N THR A 63 2.56 7.65 14.86
CA THR A 63 3.21 6.76 15.83
C THR A 63 3.58 5.42 15.21
N LEU A 64 2.68 4.84 14.41
CA LEU A 64 2.90 3.57 13.73
C LEU A 64 4.04 3.68 12.71
N ARG A 65 4.10 4.79 11.95
CA ARG A 65 5.18 5.05 11.00
C ARG A 65 6.56 5.02 11.64
N ALA A 66 6.71 5.48 12.87
CA ALA A 66 7.97 5.41 13.61
C ALA A 66 8.39 3.98 14.00
N LYS A 67 7.44 3.03 14.02
CA LYS A 67 7.68 1.61 14.36
C LYS A 67 7.80 0.72 13.13
N LEU A 68 7.31 1.16 11.97
CA LEU A 68 7.38 0.43 10.74
C LEU A 68 8.82 0.47 10.17
N PRO A 69 9.26 -0.61 9.51
CA PRO A 69 10.57 -0.61 8.87
C PRO A 69 10.58 0.40 7.72
N SER A 70 11.59 1.28 7.71
CA SER A 70 11.89 2.16 6.57
C SER A 70 12.97 1.59 5.65
N GLU A 71 13.63 0.52 6.09
CA GLU A 71 14.74 -0.14 5.42
C GLU A 71 14.69 -1.66 5.59
N PHE A 72 15.21 -2.42 4.63
CA PHE A 72 15.45 -3.86 4.73
C PHE A 72 16.73 -4.24 3.97
N ASP A 73 17.31 -5.39 4.31
CA ASP A 73 18.49 -5.90 3.59
C ASP A 73 18.12 -6.27 2.15
N VAL A 74 18.87 -5.73 1.18
CA VAL A 74 18.70 -6.01 -0.26
C VAL A 74 18.78 -7.50 -0.58
N ASN A 75 19.49 -8.31 0.20
CA ASN A 75 19.58 -9.75 0.01
C ASN A 75 18.28 -10.50 0.36
N LEU A 76 17.35 -9.85 1.07
CA LEU A 76 16.01 -10.36 1.35
C LEU A 76 15.02 -10.02 0.22
N GLN A 77 15.47 -9.35 -0.85
CA GLN A 77 14.68 -9.20 -2.05
C GLN A 77 14.22 -10.59 -2.53
N PRO A 78 12.92 -10.79 -2.78
CA PRO A 78 12.48 -11.96 -3.50
C PRO A 78 13.29 -12.04 -4.79
N THR A 79 13.79 -13.22 -5.13
CA THR A 79 14.40 -13.43 -6.46
C THR A 79 13.45 -12.87 -7.50
N PRO A 80 13.94 -12.07 -8.47
CA PRO A 80 13.08 -11.53 -9.51
C PRO A 80 12.27 -12.68 -10.07
N SER A 81 10.94 -12.51 -10.14
CA SER A 81 10.10 -13.53 -10.75
C SER A 81 10.76 -13.89 -12.08
N PRO A 82 10.94 -15.20 -12.38
CA PRO A 82 11.44 -15.60 -13.69
C PRO A 82 10.65 -14.81 -14.73
N PRO A 83 11.28 -14.35 -15.82
CA PRO A 83 10.64 -13.45 -16.78
C PRO A 83 9.25 -13.99 -17.02
N TYR A 84 8.23 -13.22 -16.61
CA TYR A 84 6.85 -13.64 -16.81
C TYR A 84 6.77 -13.93 -18.30
N GLY A 85 6.71 -15.21 -18.67
CA GLY A 85 6.46 -15.60 -20.05
C GLY A 85 5.20 -14.85 -20.48
N ALA A 86 5.07 -14.54 -21.77
CA ALA A 86 3.93 -13.80 -22.29
C ALA A 86 2.63 -14.32 -21.64
N VAL A 87 2.08 -13.54 -20.71
CA VAL A 87 0.87 -13.92 -19.98
C VAL A 87 -0.27 -13.61 -20.93
N ASP A 88 -1.03 -14.63 -21.34
CA ASP A 88 -2.27 -14.42 -22.07
C ASP A 88 -3.24 -13.69 -21.13
N PRO A 89 -3.53 -12.39 -21.38
CA PRO A 89 -4.35 -11.59 -20.47
C PRO A 89 -5.79 -12.12 -20.37
N PHE A 90 -6.28 -12.78 -21.43
CA PHE A 90 -7.63 -13.31 -21.49
C PHE A 90 -7.76 -14.64 -20.74
N ALA A 91 -6.73 -15.50 -20.82
CA ALA A 91 -6.67 -16.72 -20.02
C ALA A 91 -6.58 -16.40 -18.51
N GLN A 92 -5.72 -15.43 -18.14
CA GLN A 92 -5.60 -14.98 -16.76
C GLN A 92 -6.91 -14.37 -16.24
N TRP A 93 -7.58 -13.54 -17.06
CA TRP A 93 -8.87 -12.96 -16.67
C TRP A 93 -9.95 -14.03 -16.39
N LYS A 94 -10.05 -15.07 -17.23
CA LYS A 94 -10.99 -16.18 -16.99
C LYS A 94 -10.71 -16.95 -15.70
N GLU A 95 -9.46 -17.09 -15.31
CA GLU A 95 -9.06 -17.79 -14.08
C GLU A 95 -9.51 -17.03 -12.83
N PHE A 96 -9.35 -15.70 -12.81
CA PHE A 96 -9.73 -14.86 -11.67
C PHE A 96 -11.20 -14.43 -11.65
N TYR A 97 -11.88 -14.53 -12.80
CA TYR A 97 -13.30 -14.19 -12.95
C TYR A 97 -14.03 -15.31 -13.71
N PRO A 98 -14.21 -16.49 -13.09
CA PRO A 98 -15.04 -17.52 -13.67
C PRO A 98 -16.49 -17.00 -13.78
N ALA A 99 -17.08 -17.17 -14.96
CA ALA A 99 -18.48 -16.82 -15.24
C ALA A 99 -19.45 -17.62 -14.37
#